data_AF-A0A354MAU3-F1
#
_entry.id   AF-A0A354MAU3-F1
#
_cell.length_a   1.000
_cell.length_b   1.000
_cell.length_c   1.000
_cell.angle_alpha   90.00
_cell.angle_beta   90.00
_cell.angle_gamma   90.00
#
_symmetry.space_group_name_H-M   'P 1'
#
loop_
_entity.id
_entity.type
_entity.pdbx_description
1 polymer ?
#
loop_
_entity_poly.entity_id
_entity_poly.type
_entity_poly.pdbx_seq_one_letter_code
_entity_poly.pdbx_strand_id
1 'polypeptide(L)' 'QAVRISDYTAFFLLGEVIEFSETEKMFSTPKDKRTEDYITGRFG' A
#
# COMPACT_ATOMS: atom_id res chain seq x y z
N GLN A 1 3.46 -6.26 -8.40
CA GLN A 1 2.98 -7.64 -8.66
C GLN A 1 1.63 -7.87 -7.96
N ALA A 2 1.46 -7.46 -6.69
CA ALA A 2 0.18 -7.50 -5.97
C ALA A 2 -1.01 -6.92 -6.76
N VAL A 3 -0.82 -5.78 -7.42
CA VAL A 3 -1.82 -5.11 -8.29
C VAL A 3 -2.52 -6.02 -9.30
N ARG A 4 -1.86 -7.10 -9.75
CA ARG A 4 -2.39 -7.95 -10.83
C ARG A 4 -3.04 -9.24 -10.35
N ILE A 5 -2.93 -9.59 -9.07
CA ILE A 5 -3.26 -10.94 -8.60
C ILE A 5 -4.12 -10.91 -7.32
N SER A 6 -4.03 -9.84 -6.51
CA SER A 6 -4.67 -9.80 -5.20
C SER A 6 -5.88 -8.87 -5.21
N ASP A 7 -7.01 -9.31 -4.67
CA ASP A 7 -8.20 -8.46 -4.49
C ASP A 7 -7.97 -7.42 -3.36
N TYR A 8 -7.20 -7.80 -2.33
CA TYR A 8 -6.87 -6.97 -1.19
C TYR A 8 -5.36 -6.94 -0.94
N THR A 9 -4.85 -5.83 -0.43
CA THR A 9 -3.45 -5.65 -0.05
C THR A 9 -3.35 -5.07 1.36
N ALA A 10 -2.43 -5.63 2.15
CA ALA A 10 -1.99 -5.08 3.43
C ALA A 10 -0.57 -4.51 3.27
N PHE A 11 -0.38 -3.26 3.66
CA PHE A 11 0.92 -2.63 3.79
C PHE A 11 1.41 -2.73 5.24
N PHE A 12 2.62 -3.24 5.39
CA PHE A 12 3.29 -3.37 6.68
C PHE A 12 4.53 -2.48 6.72
N LEU A 13 4.75 -1.83 7.87
CA LEU A 13 5.98 -1.07 8.14
C LEU A 13 6.44 -1.39 9.55
N LEU A 14 7.70 -1.83 9.70
CA LEU A 14 8.32 -2.15 10.98
C LEU A 14 7.53 -3.18 11.83
N GLY A 15 6.84 -4.11 11.16
CA GLY A 15 6.05 -5.16 11.82
C GLY A 15 4.62 -4.77 12.16
N GLU A 16 4.20 -3.54 11.85
CA GLU A 16 2.83 -3.07 12.06
C GLU A 16 2.06 -2.98 10.74
N VAL A 17 0.77 -3.32 10.76
CA VAL A 17 -0.14 -3.07 9.63
C VAL A 17 -0.46 -1.58 9.60
N ILE A 18 0.03 -0.91 8.57
CA ILE A 18 -0.21 0.53 8.38
C ILE A 18 -1.51 0.76 7.63
N GLU A 19 -1.79 -0.06 6.62
CA GLU A 19 -3.01 0.06 5.83
C GLU A 19 -3.43 -1.30 5.28
N PHE A 20 -4.74 -1.53 5.21
CA PHE A 20 -5.33 -2.69 4.54
C PHE A 20 -6.55 -2.23 3.74
N SER A 21 -6.54 -2.46 2.43
CA SER A 21 -7.64 -2.07 1.54
C SER A 21 -7.64 -2.90 0.25
N GLU A 22 -8.66 -2.68 -0.59
CA GLU A 22 -8.69 -3.21 -1.96
C GLU A 22 -7.41 -2.82 -2.69
N THR A 23 -6.82 -3.77 -3.41
CA THR A 23 -5.53 -3.56 -4.05
C THR A 23 -5.57 -2.37 -5.02
N GLU A 24 -6.58 -2.27 -5.88
CA GLU A 24 -6.69 -1.13 -6.80
C GLU A 24 -6.72 0.20 -6.06
N LYS A 25 -7.44 0.26 -4.94
CA LYS A 25 -7.53 1.47 -4.11
C LYS A 25 -6.21 1.80 -3.44
N MET A 26 -5.53 0.81 -2.87
CA MET A 26 -4.23 0.99 -2.22
C MET A 26 -3.19 1.59 -3.16
N PHE A 27 -3.18 1.18 -4.44
CA PHE A 27 -2.21 1.66 -5.42
C PHE A 27 -2.64 2.90 -6.23
N SER A 28 -3.92 3.26 -6.21
CA SER A 28 -4.43 4.47 -6.89
C SER A 28 -4.62 5.66 -5.95
N THR A 29 -5.17 5.40 -4.76
CA THR A 29 -5.55 6.41 -3.76
C THR A 29 -5.33 5.86 -2.34
N PRO A 30 -4.07 5.63 -1.94
CA PRO A 30 -3.74 5.20 -0.59
C PRO A 30 -4.28 6.20 0.44
N LYS A 31 -4.76 5.70 1.58
CA LYS A 31 -5.28 6.55 2.65
C LYS A 31 -4.20 7.03 3.61
N ASP A 32 -3.14 6.24 3.80
CA ASP A 32 -2.02 6.60 4.67
C ASP A 32 -0.87 7.17 3.84
N LYS A 33 -0.33 8.30 4.28
CA LYS A 33 0.79 8.97 3.62
C LYS A 33 2.05 8.08 3.54
N ARG A 34 2.27 7.21 4.53
CA ARG A 34 3.39 6.26 4.52
C ARG A 34 3.21 5.20 3.43
N THR A 35 1.97 4.77 3.17
CA THR A 35 1.65 3.88 2.04
C THR A 35 1.92 4.61 0.72
N GLU A 36 1.48 5.87 0.60
CA GLU A 36 1.70 6.71 -0.59
C GLU A 36 3.19 6.90 -0.88
N ASP A 37 3.97 7.31 0.12
CA ASP A 37 5.40 7.53 -0.02
C ASP A 37 6.10 6.21 -0.46
N TYR A 38 5.62 5.04 -0.01
CA TYR A 38 6.22 3.72 -0.28
C TYR A 38 5.93 3.27 -1.70
N ILE A 39 4.69 3.43 -2.13
CA ILE A 39 4.24 3.09 -3.48
C ILE A 39 4.87 4.02 -4.53
N THR A 40 5.01 5.31 -4.20
CA THR A 40 5.59 6.31 -5.11
C THR A 40 7.12 6.33 -5.11
N GLY A 41 7.78 5.55 -4.24
CA GLY A 41 9.23 5.49 -4.15
C GLY A 41 9.87 6.77 -3.59
N ARG A 42 9.13 7.53 -2.76
CA ARG A 42 9.64 8.68 -2.01
C ARG A 42 10.38 8.30 -0.74
N PHE A 43 10.40 7.02 -0.40
CA PHE A 43 11.38 6.48 0.55
C PHE A 43 12.73 6.42 -0.17
N GLY A 44 13.68 7.25 0.29
CA GLY A 44 15.07 7.22 -0.18
C GLY A 44 15.76 5.90 0.17
#